data_AF-A0A959FDK2-F1
#
_entry.id   AF-A0A959FDK2-F1
#
_cell.length_a   1.000
_cell.length_b   1.000
_cell.length_c   1.000
_cell.angle_alpha   90.00
_cell.angle_beta   90.00
_cell.angle_gamma   90.00
#
_symmetry.space_group_name_H-M   'P 1'
#
loop_
_entity.id
_entity.type
_entity.pdbx_description
1 polymer ?
#
loop_
_entity_poly.entity_id
_entity_poly.type
_entity_poly.pdbx_seq_one_letter_code
_entity_poly.pdbx_strand_id
1 'polypeptide(L)' 'MISLFVDKQSDAATMQLYETLEQMDLPKDVNITINNLEGAKSNILREEGRVVDISLANCYSLEDVVRELILLMI' A
#
# COMPACT_ATOMS: atom_id res chain seq x y z
N MET A 1 9.65 -3.46 -2.93
CA MET A 1 9.87 -1.99 -3.12
C MET A 1 8.59 -1.25 -2.76
N ILE A 2 8.64 -0.03 -2.19
CA ILE A 2 7.44 0.74 -1.85
C ILE A 2 7.27 1.88 -2.87
N SER A 3 6.08 2.02 -3.45
CA SER A 3 5.74 3.10 -4.38
C SER A 3 4.53 3.89 -3.87
N LEU A 4 4.56 5.22 -4.00
CA LEU A 4 3.52 6.11 -3.48
C LEU A 4 2.93 6.96 -4.62
N PHE A 5 1.61 6.94 -4.76
CA PHE A 5 0.84 7.77 -5.70
C PHE A 5 -0.24 8.55 -4.93
N VAL A 6 -0.11 9.88 -4.91
CA VAL A 6 -1.03 10.78 -4.19
C VAL A 6 -1.50 11.92 -5.10
N ASP A 7 -2.77 12.28 -4.99
CA ASP A 7 -3.40 13.30 -5.85
C ASP A 7 -2.98 14.73 -5.45
N LYS A 8 -2.61 14.91 -4.19
CA LYS A 8 -2.08 16.18 -3.66
C LYS A 8 -0.64 15.95 -3.23
N GLN A 9 0.28 16.73 -3.80
CA GLN A 9 1.71 16.78 -3.45
C GLN A 9 2.00 17.12 -1.96
N SER A 10 0.98 17.21 -1.10
CA SER A 10 1.07 17.68 0.29
C SER A 10 0.21 16.87 1.27
N ASP A 11 -0.14 15.61 0.95
CA ASP A 11 -0.86 14.77 1.91
C ASP A 11 0.10 14.27 3.01
N ALA A 12 0.22 15.07 4.07
CA ALA A 12 1.15 14.82 5.17
C ALA A 12 0.94 13.46 5.84
N ALA A 13 -0.31 12.99 5.92
CA ALA A 13 -0.62 11.68 6.48
C ALA A 13 -0.10 10.55 5.58
N THR A 14 -0.28 10.69 4.26
CA THR A 14 0.22 9.70 3.30
C THR A 14 1.75 9.66 3.25
N MET A 15 2.42 10.81 3.36
CA MET A 15 3.89 10.87 3.45
C MET A 15 4.42 10.23 4.74
N GLN A 16 3.79 10.49 5.89
CA GLN A 16 4.16 9.85 7.16
C GLN A 16 3.97 8.34 7.11
N LEU A 17 2.89 7.88 6.47
CA LEU A 17 2.65 6.46 6.25
C LEU A 17 3.76 5.84 5.40
N TYR A 18 4.16 6.50 4.31
CA TYR A 18 5.26 6.04 3.46
C TYR A 18 6.58 5.90 4.24
N GLU A 19 6.98 6.93 4.99
CA GLU A 19 8.19 6.90 5.82
C GLU A 19 8.14 5.77 6.86
N THR A 20 6.97 5.54 7.46
CA THR A 20 6.76 4.47 8.43
C THR A 20 6.94 3.10 7.78
N LEU A 21 6.39 2.89 6.58
CA LEU A 21 6.49 1.63 5.86
C LEU A 21 7.90 1.37 5.32
N GLU A 22 8.65 2.41 4.91
CA GLU A 22 10.06 2.27 4.51
C GLU A 22 10.96 1.79 5.66
N GLN A 23 10.61 2.13 6.91
CA GLN A 23 11.35 1.68 8.09
C GLN A 23 11.01 0.23 8.48
N MET A 24 9.97 -0.37 7.89
CA MET A 24 9.60 -1.76 8.15
C MET A 24 10.47 -2.71 7.33
N ASP A 25 10.91 -3.82 7.95
CA ASP A 25 11.65 -4.89 7.27
C ASP A 25 10.68 -5.74 6.42
N LEU A 26 10.19 -5.15 5.33
CA LEU A 26 9.28 -5.79 4.40
C LEU A 26 10.02 -6.83 3.54
N PRO A 27 9.34 -7.93 3.13
CA PRO A 27 9.94 -8.93 2.25
C PRO A 27 10.46 -8.29 0.96
N LYS A 28 11.72 -8.56 0.62
CA LYS A 28 12.42 -7.94 -0.52
C LYS A 28 11.76 -8.20 -1.88
N ASP A 29 10.97 -9.26 -1.96
CA ASP A 29 10.31 -9.72 -3.19
C ASP A 29 8.85 -9.25 -3.32
N VAL A 30 8.37 -8.42 -2.40
CA VAL A 30 7.00 -7.88 -2.45
C VAL A 30 7.06 -6.38 -2.72
N ASN A 31 6.31 -5.97 -3.74
CA ASN A 31 6.06 -4.56 -4.00
C ASN A 31 4.79 -4.11 -3.29
N ILE A 32 4.86 -2.97 -2.62
CA ILE A 32 3.70 -2.34 -1.98
C ILE A 32 3.50 -0.97 -2.60
N THR A 33 2.35 -0.77 -3.21
CA THR A 33 1.95 0.49 -3.81
C THR A 33 0.81 1.10 -2.99
N ILE A 34 0.95 2.34 -2.53
CA ILE A 34 -0.17 3.09 -1.94
C ILE A 34 -0.65 4.10 -2.98
N ASN A 35 -1.90 3.98 -3.39
CA ASN A 35 -2.54 4.82 -4.40
C ASN A 35 -3.81 5.48 -3.82
N ASN A 36 -3.69 6.76 -3.48
CA ASN A 36 -4.79 7.56 -2.94
C ASN A 36 -5.44 8.47 -3.99
N LEU A 37 -5.28 8.16 -5.28
CA LEU A 37 -5.99 8.84 -6.37
C LEU A 37 -7.47 8.47 -6.37
N GLU A 38 -8.33 9.40 -6.84
CA GLU A 38 -9.75 9.13 -6.97
C GLU A 38 -10.01 7.91 -7.86
N GLY A 39 -10.84 6.98 -7.37
CA GLY A 39 -11.18 5.75 -8.08
C GLY A 39 -10.14 4.62 -8.00
N ALA A 40 -9.03 4.82 -7.27
CA ALA A 40 -8.08 3.74 -6.98
C ALA A 40 -8.75 2.58 -6.23
N LYS A 41 -8.29 1.36 -6.51
CA LYS A 41 -8.78 0.14 -5.86
C LYS A 41 -7.63 -0.67 -5.31
N SER A 42 -7.83 -1.23 -4.13
CA SER A 42 -6.90 -2.17 -3.53
C SER A 42 -6.92 -3.51 -4.28
N ASN A 43 -5.77 -4.16 -4.43
CA ASN A 43 -5.63 -5.45 -5.08
C ASN A 43 -4.36 -6.19 -4.61
N ILE A 44 -4.36 -7.52 -4.69
CA ILE A 44 -3.17 -8.37 -4.50
C ILE A 44 -2.91 -9.14 -5.79
N LEU A 45 -1.73 -8.95 -6.37
CA LEU A 45 -1.25 -9.78 -7.47
C LEU A 45 -0.55 -11.02 -6.91
N ARG A 46 -0.96 -12.18 -7.42
CA ARG A 46 -0.36 -13.47 -7.09
C ARG A 46 0.18 -14.15 -8.34
N GLU A 47 1.42 -14.59 -8.30
CA GLU A 47 2.07 -15.39 -9.34
C GLU A 47 2.59 -16.68 -8.72
N GLU A 48 2.29 -17.83 -9.36
CA GLU A 48 2.69 -19.15 -8.87
C GLU A 48 2.31 -19.41 -7.39
N GLY A 49 1.20 -18.84 -6.93
CA GLY A 49 0.72 -18.95 -5.55
C GLY A 49 1.41 -18.01 -4.54
N ARG A 50 2.37 -17.19 -4.97
CA ARG A 50 3.08 -16.21 -4.14
C ARG A 50 2.56 -14.80 -4.37
N VAL A 51 2.54 -13.98 -3.32
CA VAL A 51 2.25 -12.55 -3.45
C VAL A 51 3.48 -11.86 -4.03
N VAL A 52 3.29 -11.13 -5.13
CA VAL A 52 4.35 -10.39 -5.82
C VAL A 52 4.14 -8.88 -5.77
N ASP A 53 2.88 -8.44 -5.72
CA ASP A 53 2.53 -7.02 -5.63
C ASP A 53 1.25 -6.83 -4.80
N ILE A 54 1.22 -5.77 -4.01
CA ILE A 54 0.09 -5.32 -3.22
C ILE A 54 -0.15 -3.86 -3.57
N SER A 55 -1.31 -3.56 -4.14
CA SER A 55 -1.77 -2.19 -4.35
C SER A 55 -2.82 -1.88 -3.30
N LEU A 56 -2.64 -0.81 -2.53
CA LEU A 56 -3.53 -0.37 -1.46
C LEU A 56 -4.11 0.99 -1.82
N ALA A 57 -5.43 1.13 -1.73
CA ALA A 57 -6.12 2.38 -2.03
C ALA A 57 -6.70 3.05 -0.78
N ASN A 58 -6.70 4.38 -0.78
CA ASN A 58 -7.27 5.21 0.29
C ASN A 58 -6.67 4.90 1.68
N CYS A 59 -5.36 4.65 1.75
CA CYS A 59 -4.64 4.43 3.00
C CYS A 59 -3.91 5.70 3.45
N TYR A 60 -4.30 6.23 4.60
CA TYR A 60 -3.69 7.44 5.19
C TYR A 60 -3.03 7.15 6.55
N SER A 61 -3.16 5.92 7.04
CA SER A 61 -2.61 5.43 8.31
C SER A 61 -2.26 3.94 8.22
N LEU A 62 -1.49 3.44 9.20
CA LEU A 62 -1.23 2.00 9.32
C LEU A 62 -2.51 1.19 9.54
N GLU A 63 -3.49 1.76 10.24
CA GLU A 63 -4.78 1.09 10.46
C GLU A 63 -5.52 0.86 9.14
N ASP A 64 -5.50 1.84 8.23
CA ASP A 64 -6.07 1.68 6.90
C ASP A 64 -5.36 0.59 6.10
N VAL A 65 -4.03 0.53 6.17
CA VAL A 65 -3.23 -0.52 5.51
C VAL A 65 -3.64 -1.90 6.03
N VAL A 66 -3.71 -2.07 7.34
CA VAL A 66 -4.11 -3.36 7.95
C VAL A 66 -5.53 -3.73 7.56
N ARG A 67 -6.47 -2.77 7.60
CA ARG A 67 -7.86 -2.99 7.19
C ARG A 67 -7.95 -3.46 5.74
N GLU A 68 -7.29 -2.76 4.83
CA GLU A 68 -7.32 -3.12 3.40
C GLU A 68 -6.67 -4.48 3.14
N LEU A 69 -5.55 -4.79 3.79
CA LEU A 69 -4.92 -6.11 3.66
C LEU A 69 -5.85 -7.24 4.12
N ILE A 70 -6.57 -7.06 5.22
CA ILE A 70 -7.56 -8.04 5.69
C ILE A 70 -8.66 -8.23 4.65
N LEU A 71 -9.20 -7.13 4.10
CA LEU A 71 -10.26 -7.18 3.09
C LEU A 71 -9.82 -7.91 1.81
N LEU A 72 -8.55 -7.79 1.42
CA LEU A 72 -8.00 -8.46 0.23
C LEU A 72 -7.67 -9.94 0.44
N MET A 73 -7.66 -10.41 1.68
CA MET A 73 -7.37 -11.81 2.02
C MET A 73 -8.63 -12.66 2.17
N ILE A 74 -9.82 -12.05 2.13
CA ILE A 74 -11.14 -12.68 2.24
C ILE A 74 -11.75 -12.82 0.84
#